data_AF-A0A4Y7IN26-F1
#
_entry.id   AF-A0A4Y7IN26-F1
#
_cell.length_a   1.000
_cell.length_b   1.000
_cell.length_c   1.000
_cell.angle_alpha   90.00
_cell.angle_beta   90.00
_cell.angle_gamma   90.00
#
_symmetry.space_group_name_H-M   'P 1'
#
loop_
_entity.id
_entity.type
_entity.pdbx_description
1 polymer ?
#
loop_
_entity_poly.entity_id
_entity_poly.type
_entity_poly.pdbx_seq_one_letter_code
_entity_poly.pdbx_strand_id
1 'polypeptide(L)'
;MTVTWSCHNHWMYLVILTVEKDSLLFRDPRLQTPIYNTRPLSKHCVLYKTRTHLTYVNKVATRKQRIHFSIITIMEDTKGKVVSHLQAAKQKSGKSFTEIAQETGLTNVYVAQLFKRQAQLKPETASKLRAVLPELPDEVVEEMMKPPMRSYNPSLIQEPTIYRLNEAVMHFGESIKEIINEEFGDGIMSAIDFYCSVDKVKGADGKDRVVLTLDGKYLPYTEQKSENMASRS
;
A
#
# COMPACT_ATOMS: atom_id res chain seq x y z
N MET A 1 -2.60 35.51 5.66
CA MET A 1 -3.64 34.45 5.58
C MET A 1 -3.77 33.84 6.96
N THR A 2 -4.94 33.97 7.58
CA THR A 2 -5.22 33.36 8.88
C THR A 2 -6.32 32.32 8.64
N VAL A 3 -6.05 31.06 8.99
CA VAL A 3 -7.00 29.97 8.85
C VAL A 3 -7.59 29.69 10.22
N THR A 4 -8.90 29.81 10.36
CA THR A 4 -9.63 29.40 11.56
C THR A 4 -10.61 28.29 11.21
N TRP A 5 -10.79 27.37 12.16
CA TRP A 5 -11.71 26.25 12.04
C TRP A 5 -12.91 26.50 12.96
N SER A 6 -14.12 26.26 12.46
CA SER A 6 -15.33 26.28 13.27
C SER A 6 -16.03 24.93 13.17
N CYS A 7 -16.50 24.42 14.31
CA CYS A 7 -17.16 23.13 14.44
C CYS A 7 -18.63 23.37 14.81
N HIS A 8 -19.56 22.81 14.03
CA HIS A 8 -20.98 22.73 14.36
C HIS A 8 -21.54 21.38 13.89
N ASN A 9 -22.25 20.69 14.80
CA ASN A 9 -22.96 19.43 14.54
C ASN A 9 -22.16 18.38 13.74
N HIS A 10 -20.97 18.01 14.23
CA HIS A 10 -20.18 16.86 13.73
C HIS A 10 -19.64 16.96 12.28
N TRP A 11 -19.67 18.14 11.64
CA TRP A 11 -19.01 18.38 10.35
C TRP A 11 -17.99 19.52 10.45
N MET A 12 -16.79 19.30 9.90
CA MET A 12 -15.70 20.28 9.91
C MET A 12 -15.59 20.96 8.54
N TYR A 13 -15.85 22.26 8.48
CA TYR A 13 -15.76 23.06 7.26
C TYR A 13 -14.51 23.95 7.27
N LEU A 14 -13.82 24.04 6.13
CA LEU A 14 -12.72 24.98 5.93
C LEU A 14 -13.29 26.32 5.42
N VAL A 15 -13.21 27.37 6.23
CA VAL A 15 -13.52 28.73 5.82
C VAL A 15 -12.21 29.45 5.52
N ILE A 16 -11.98 29.85 4.27
CA ILE A 16 -10.81 30.65 3.87
C ILE A 16 -11.24 32.11 3.85
N LEU A 17 -10.80 32.89 4.84
CA LEU A 17 -10.95 34.35 4.83
C LEU A 17 -9.72 34.97 4.15
N THR A 18 -9.91 35.53 2.95
CA THR A 18 -8.98 36.50 2.37
C THR A 18 -9.26 37.86 3.00
N VAL A 19 -8.36 38.30 3.88
CA VAL A 19 -8.38 39.68 4.40
C VAL A 19 -7.69 40.55 3.35
N GLU A 20 -8.49 41.20 2.50
CA GLU A 20 -8.06 42.42 1.85
C GLU A 20 -8.29 43.55 2.85
N LYS A 21 -7.28 44.42 3.03
CA LYS A 21 -7.35 45.54 3.97
C LYS A 21 -8.56 46.41 3.64
N ASP A 22 -9.17 46.91 4.70
CA ASP A 22 -10.30 47.83 4.74
C ASP A 22 -11.69 47.17 4.76
N SER A 23 -12.10 46.86 6.00
CA SER A 23 -13.47 46.93 6.52
C SER A 23 -14.61 46.40 5.64
N LEU A 24 -14.96 45.13 5.83
CA LEU A 24 -16.33 44.67 5.59
C LEU A 24 -16.80 43.76 6.75
N LEU A 25 -17.69 44.34 7.55
CA LEU A 25 -18.53 43.66 8.53
C LEU A 25 -19.46 42.70 7.80
N PHE A 26 -19.30 41.39 8.01
CA PHE A 26 -20.36 40.43 7.72
C PHE A 26 -21.09 40.08 9.01
N ARG A 27 -22.36 40.50 9.07
CA ARG A 27 -23.32 40.21 10.14
C ARG A 27 -24.15 39.01 9.70
N ASP A 28 -24.10 37.91 10.44
CA ASP A 28 -25.11 36.84 10.30
C ASP A 28 -26.43 37.34 10.93
N PRO A 29 -27.56 37.39 10.20
CA PRO A 29 -28.83 37.85 10.75
C PRO A 29 -29.41 36.97 11.88
N ARG A 30 -28.82 35.79 12.16
CA ARG A 30 -29.39 34.80 13.10
C ARG A 30 -28.58 34.57 14.36
N LEU A 31 -27.47 35.26 14.59
CA LEU A 31 -26.61 35.04 15.75
C LEU A 31 -26.42 36.34 16.56
N GLN A 32 -27.18 36.46 17.65
CA GLN A 32 -26.93 37.41 18.73
C GLN A 32 -26.05 36.73 19.78
N THR A 33 -24.73 36.95 19.72
CA THR A 33 -23.79 37.18 20.86
C THR A 33 -22.33 36.97 20.42
N PRO A 34 -21.36 37.73 20.97
CA PRO A 34 -19.94 37.56 20.67
C PRO A 34 -19.30 36.51 21.60
N ILE A 35 -18.42 35.66 21.08
CA ILE A 35 -17.61 34.74 21.89
C ILE A 35 -16.13 35.15 21.81
N TYR A 36 -15.53 35.37 22.98
CA TYR A 36 -14.12 35.70 23.20
C TYR A 36 -13.25 34.43 23.42
N ASN A 37 -12.06 34.45 22.82
CA ASN A 37 -10.74 33.96 23.28
C ASN A 37 -10.33 32.45 23.38
N THR A 38 -9.28 32.14 22.61
CA THR A 38 -8.02 31.35 22.88
C THR A 38 -8.00 29.87 23.32
N ARG A 39 -7.38 29.00 22.48
CA ARG A 39 -6.04 28.35 22.64
C ARG A 39 -5.74 27.34 21.50
N PRO A 40 -4.47 27.00 21.18
CA PRO A 40 -4.11 26.21 19.99
C PRO A 40 -3.80 24.73 20.33
N LEU A 41 -4.31 23.78 19.53
CA LEU A 41 -3.85 22.38 19.55
C LEU A 41 -3.60 21.84 18.13
N SER A 42 -2.35 21.39 17.97
CA SER A 42 -1.74 20.44 17.02
C SER A 42 -2.40 20.16 15.65
N LYS A 43 -1.61 20.45 14.62
CA LYS A 43 -1.82 20.25 13.19
C LYS A 43 -1.88 18.77 12.80
N HIS A 44 -2.99 18.30 12.22
CA HIS A 44 -3.02 17.15 11.32
C HIS A 44 -3.95 17.48 10.15
N CYS A 45 -3.42 17.46 8.92
CA CYS A 45 -4.17 17.72 7.70
C CYS A 45 -4.64 16.38 7.14
N VAL A 46 -5.95 16.11 7.21
CA VAL A 46 -6.58 14.96 6.56
C VAL A 46 -7.37 15.47 5.36
N LEU A 47 -6.94 15.10 4.15
CA LEU A 47 -7.63 15.39 2.90
C LEU A 47 -8.70 14.31 2.67
N TYR A 48 -9.98 14.67 2.83
CA TYR A 48 -11.10 13.83 2.40
C TYR A 48 -11.52 14.18 0.97
N LYS A 49 -11.58 13.17 0.10
CA LYS A 49 -12.05 13.26 -1.28
C LYS A 49 -13.51 12.80 -1.35
N THR A 50 -14.47 13.72 -1.26
CA THR A 50 -15.87 13.45 -1.60
C THR A 50 -16.12 13.82 -3.06
N ARG A 51 -16.80 12.93 -3.79
CA ARG A 51 -16.96 12.92 -5.26
C ARG A 51 -17.77 14.09 -5.83
N THR A 52 -18.31 14.97 -4.98
CA THR A 52 -19.24 16.06 -5.36
C THR A 52 -18.61 17.45 -5.42
N HIS A 53 -17.34 17.64 -5.03
CA HIS A 53 -16.69 18.96 -4.96
C HIS A 53 -15.67 19.28 -6.08
N LEU A 54 -15.73 18.58 -7.23
CA LEU A 54 -14.79 18.81 -8.33
C LEU A 54 -14.98 20.17 -9.06
N THR A 55 -16.10 20.86 -8.87
CA THR A 55 -16.42 22.08 -9.63
C THR A 55 -15.90 23.37 -9.01
N TYR A 56 -15.63 23.44 -7.70
CA TYR A 56 -15.30 24.71 -7.04
C TYR A 56 -13.79 24.97 -6.86
N VAL A 57 -12.98 23.93 -6.65
CA VAL A 57 -11.51 24.07 -6.47
C VAL A 57 -10.80 24.49 -7.77
N ASN A 58 -11.44 24.27 -8.92
CA ASN A 58 -10.87 24.60 -10.23
C ASN A 58 -10.77 26.11 -10.51
N LYS A 59 -11.44 26.98 -9.74
CA LYS A 59 -11.45 28.43 -10.00
C LYS A 59 -10.24 29.20 -9.46
N VAL A 60 -9.44 28.66 -8.53
CA VAL A 60 -8.34 29.41 -7.87
C VAL A 60 -6.97 28.69 -7.95
N ALA A 61 -6.84 27.64 -8.76
CA ALA A 61 -5.56 26.98 -8.93
C ALA A 61 -4.66 27.77 -9.91
N THR A 62 -3.55 28.31 -9.42
CA THR A 62 -2.53 28.96 -10.26
C THR A 62 -1.92 27.96 -11.25
N ARG A 63 -1.40 28.43 -12.39
CA ARG A 63 -0.82 27.56 -13.44
C ARG A 63 0.24 26.59 -12.88
N LYS A 64 1.07 27.05 -11.94
CA LYS A 64 2.09 26.22 -11.26
C LYS A 64 1.48 25.14 -10.37
N GLN A 65 0.40 25.44 -9.63
CA GLN A 65 -0.33 24.47 -8.82
C GLN A 65 -1.11 23.46 -9.66
N ARG A 66 -1.74 23.88 -10.78
CA ARG A 66 -2.38 22.95 -11.72
C ARG A 66 -1.37 21.99 -12.35
N ILE A 67 -0.20 22.48 -12.73
CA ILE A 67 0.88 21.66 -13.28
C ILE A 67 1.37 20.67 -12.22
N HIS A 68 1.64 21.13 -11.00
CA HIS A 68 2.11 20.26 -9.91
C HIS A 68 1.06 19.20 -9.53
N PHE A 69 -0.20 19.58 -9.40
CA PHE A 69 -1.31 18.66 -9.12
C PHE A 69 -1.54 17.67 -10.26
N SER A 70 -1.42 18.11 -11.52
CA SER A 70 -1.51 17.21 -12.69
C SER A 70 -0.34 16.24 -12.73
N ILE A 71 0.89 16.68 -12.48
CA ILE A 71 2.07 15.80 -12.43
C ILE A 71 1.94 14.77 -11.30
N ILE A 72 1.52 15.19 -10.11
CA ILE A 72 1.25 14.27 -8.98
C ILE A 72 0.16 13.26 -9.37
N THR A 73 -0.93 13.71 -9.99
CA THR A 73 -2.01 12.81 -10.45
C THR A 73 -1.55 11.85 -11.55
N ILE A 74 -0.67 12.26 -12.45
CA ILE A 74 -0.12 11.42 -13.54
C ILE A 74 0.85 10.37 -12.97
N MET A 75 1.68 10.74 -11.99
CA MET A 75 2.63 9.83 -11.35
C MET A 75 1.92 8.79 -10.46
N GLU A 76 0.81 9.16 -9.82
CA GLU A 76 0.05 8.28 -8.92
C GLU A 76 -0.79 7.21 -9.67
N ASP A 77 -0.92 7.32 -11.01
CA ASP A 77 -1.77 6.46 -11.83
C ASP A 77 -1.00 5.47 -12.75
N THR A 78 0.34 5.50 -12.75
CA THR A 78 1.13 4.61 -13.62
C THR A 78 1.12 3.16 -13.11
N LYS A 79 1.29 2.94 -11.80
CA LYS A 79 1.23 1.60 -11.19
C LYS A 79 -0.15 0.96 -11.36
N GLY A 80 -1.22 1.74 -11.15
CA GLY A 80 -2.60 1.28 -11.28
C GLY A 80 -2.92 0.80 -12.69
N LYS A 81 -2.51 1.56 -13.72
CA LYS A 81 -2.66 1.18 -15.14
C LYS A 81 -1.94 -0.12 -15.47
N VAL A 82 -0.67 -0.25 -15.08
CA VAL A 82 0.12 -1.47 -15.30
C VAL A 82 -0.51 -2.68 -14.64
N VAL A 83 -0.94 -2.55 -13.37
CA VAL A 83 -1.66 -3.61 -12.65
C VAL A 83 -2.96 -3.97 -13.38
N SER A 84 -3.69 -2.98 -13.89
CA SER A 84 -4.95 -3.22 -14.60
C SER A 84 -4.74 -4.00 -15.91
N HIS A 85 -3.71 -3.64 -16.70
CA HIS A 85 -3.32 -4.41 -17.90
C HIS A 85 -2.91 -5.85 -17.55
N LEU A 86 -2.14 -6.04 -16.48
CA LEU A 86 -1.74 -7.37 -16.01
C LEU A 86 -2.94 -8.22 -15.61
N GLN A 87 -3.88 -7.67 -14.85
CA GLN A 87 -5.09 -8.39 -14.47
C GLN A 87 -5.96 -8.73 -15.68
N ALA A 88 -6.10 -7.81 -16.64
CA ALA A 88 -6.84 -8.05 -17.87
C ALA A 88 -6.22 -9.18 -18.71
N ALA A 89 -4.90 -9.18 -18.89
CA ALA A 89 -4.19 -10.25 -19.61
C ALA A 89 -4.36 -11.61 -18.93
N LYS A 90 -4.26 -11.68 -17.60
CA LYS A 90 -4.55 -12.90 -16.85
C LYS A 90 -5.99 -13.36 -17.06
N GLN A 91 -6.97 -12.46 -16.92
CA GLN A 91 -8.38 -12.82 -17.09
C GLN A 91 -8.66 -13.34 -18.50
N LYS A 92 -8.11 -12.69 -19.53
CA LYS A 92 -8.29 -13.11 -20.93
C LYS A 92 -7.62 -14.46 -21.23
N SER A 93 -6.50 -14.77 -20.58
CA SER A 93 -5.86 -16.08 -20.70
C SER A 93 -6.66 -17.24 -20.08
N GLY A 94 -7.60 -16.95 -19.17
CA GLY A 94 -8.33 -17.96 -18.39
C GLY A 94 -7.50 -18.66 -17.31
N LYS A 95 -6.20 -18.38 -17.20
CA LYS A 95 -5.30 -19.05 -16.25
C LYS A 95 -5.40 -18.49 -14.82
N SER A 96 -5.27 -19.37 -13.84
CA SER A 96 -5.06 -19.07 -12.44
C SER A 96 -3.61 -18.63 -12.17
N PHE A 97 -3.36 -18.04 -10.99
CA PHE A 97 -1.97 -17.74 -10.59
C PHE A 97 -1.14 -19.01 -10.38
N THR A 98 -1.77 -20.12 -9.98
CA THR A 98 -1.09 -21.41 -9.80
C THR A 98 -0.64 -22.00 -11.13
N GLU A 99 -1.47 -21.95 -12.18
CA GLU A 99 -1.07 -22.43 -13.52
C GLU A 99 0.07 -21.58 -14.10
N ILE A 100 -0.04 -20.25 -14.01
CA ILE A 100 1.05 -19.34 -14.45
C ILE A 100 2.34 -19.62 -13.68
N ALA A 101 2.23 -19.87 -12.37
CA ALA A 101 3.37 -20.21 -11.52
C ALA A 101 4.04 -21.52 -11.94
N GLN A 102 3.26 -22.57 -12.23
CA GLN A 102 3.78 -23.85 -12.74
C GLN A 102 4.52 -23.68 -14.07
N GLU A 103 3.93 -22.95 -15.02
CA GLU A 103 4.55 -22.74 -16.34
C GLU A 103 5.79 -21.84 -16.29
N THR A 104 5.86 -20.92 -15.33
CA THR A 104 7.02 -20.02 -15.16
C THR A 104 8.11 -20.57 -14.23
N GLY A 105 7.79 -21.55 -13.39
CA GLY A 105 8.67 -22.07 -12.34
C GLY A 105 8.80 -21.14 -11.14
N LEU A 106 7.76 -20.35 -10.85
CA LEU A 106 7.68 -19.42 -9.72
C LEU A 106 6.67 -19.93 -8.68
N THR A 107 6.64 -19.35 -7.48
CA THR A 107 5.53 -19.62 -6.54
C THR A 107 4.28 -18.83 -6.94
N ASN A 108 3.10 -19.35 -6.62
CA ASN A 108 1.83 -18.70 -6.98
C ASN A 108 1.64 -17.32 -6.32
N VAL A 109 2.10 -17.15 -5.09
CA VAL A 109 2.09 -15.84 -4.42
C VAL A 109 3.07 -14.90 -5.09
N TYR A 110 4.28 -15.34 -5.47
CA TYR A 110 5.23 -14.49 -6.17
C TYR A 110 4.68 -14.00 -7.51
N VAL A 111 4.05 -14.87 -8.30
CA VAL A 111 3.33 -14.46 -9.52
C VAL A 111 2.23 -13.44 -9.18
N ALA A 112 1.41 -13.66 -8.16
CA ALA A 112 0.41 -12.67 -7.76
C ALA A 112 1.04 -11.32 -7.34
N GLN A 113 2.21 -11.31 -6.70
CA GLN A 113 2.95 -10.09 -6.35
C GLN A 113 3.51 -9.37 -7.58
N LEU A 114 3.97 -10.10 -8.61
CA LEU A 114 4.36 -9.52 -9.90
C LEU A 114 3.17 -8.75 -10.53
N PHE A 115 1.99 -9.37 -10.51
CA PHE A 115 0.76 -8.79 -11.06
C PHE A 115 0.21 -7.60 -10.27
N LYS A 116 0.63 -7.46 -9.01
CA LYS A 116 0.31 -6.31 -8.14
C LYS A 116 1.41 -5.24 -8.16
N ARG A 117 2.48 -5.41 -8.96
CA ARG A 117 3.68 -4.56 -8.96
C ARG A 117 4.26 -4.38 -7.55
N GLN A 118 4.41 -5.50 -6.85
CA GLN A 118 5.06 -5.60 -5.53
C GLN A 118 6.34 -6.45 -5.58
N ALA A 119 6.51 -7.24 -6.64
CA ALA A 119 7.74 -7.96 -6.95
C ALA A 119 8.30 -7.52 -8.32
N GLN A 120 9.59 -7.75 -8.52
CA GLN A 120 10.30 -7.49 -9.77
C GLN A 120 10.36 -8.78 -10.59
N LEU A 121 9.98 -8.73 -11.86
CA LEU A 121 10.21 -9.84 -12.78
C LEU A 121 11.70 -9.89 -13.11
N LYS A 122 12.33 -11.05 -12.97
CA LYS A 122 13.73 -11.21 -13.34
C LYS A 122 13.88 -11.53 -14.84
N PRO A 123 14.93 -11.04 -15.53
CA PRO A 123 15.11 -11.23 -16.97
C PRO A 123 15.04 -12.70 -17.42
N GLU A 124 15.61 -13.61 -16.62
CA GLU A 124 15.63 -15.05 -16.88
C GLU A 124 14.24 -15.69 -16.95
N THR A 125 13.24 -15.12 -16.29
CA THR A 125 11.86 -15.63 -16.28
C THR A 125 10.95 -14.87 -17.24
N ALA A 126 11.41 -13.76 -17.82
CA ALA A 126 10.60 -12.92 -18.69
C ALA A 126 10.15 -13.65 -19.97
N SER A 127 11.02 -14.46 -20.58
CA SER A 127 10.69 -15.25 -21.77
C SER A 127 9.56 -16.25 -21.49
N LYS A 128 9.61 -16.93 -20.33
CA LYS A 128 8.55 -17.85 -19.89
C LYS A 128 7.24 -17.10 -19.69
N LEU A 129 7.25 -15.97 -18.97
CA LEU A 129 6.02 -15.20 -18.75
C LEU A 129 5.37 -14.76 -20.06
N ARG A 130 6.16 -14.32 -21.05
CA ARG A 130 5.68 -13.97 -22.39
C ARG A 130 5.05 -15.16 -23.11
N ALA A 131 5.64 -16.35 -22.99
CA ALA A 131 5.06 -17.56 -23.57
C ALA A 131 3.72 -17.94 -22.91
N VAL A 132 3.60 -17.79 -21.59
CA VAL A 132 2.38 -18.09 -20.83
C VAL A 132 1.26 -17.09 -21.15
N LEU A 133 1.62 -15.81 -21.37
CA LEU A 133 0.71 -14.68 -21.60
C LEU A 133 1.15 -13.86 -22.82
N PRO A 134 0.94 -14.37 -24.05
CA PRO A 134 1.44 -13.74 -25.27
C PRO A 134 0.78 -12.39 -25.58
N GLU A 135 -0.36 -12.09 -24.98
CA GLU A 135 -1.08 -10.84 -25.18
C GLU A 135 -0.58 -9.69 -24.30
N LEU A 136 0.36 -9.95 -23.41
CA LEU A 136 0.90 -8.93 -22.53
C LEU A 136 1.84 -8.02 -23.34
N PRO A 137 1.62 -6.69 -23.39
CA PRO A 137 2.46 -5.78 -24.16
C PRO A 137 3.92 -5.78 -23.67
N ASP A 138 4.86 -5.64 -24.60
CA ASP A 138 6.30 -5.62 -24.29
C ASP A 138 6.66 -4.55 -23.26
N GLU A 139 6.08 -3.37 -23.40
CA GLU A 139 6.24 -2.24 -22.46
C GLU A 139 5.83 -2.60 -21.03
N VAL A 140 4.80 -3.45 -20.85
CA VAL A 140 4.32 -3.88 -19.54
C VAL A 140 5.32 -4.86 -18.93
N VAL A 141 5.85 -5.79 -19.72
CA VAL A 141 6.88 -6.74 -19.26
C VAL A 141 8.18 -6.01 -18.89
N GLU A 142 8.59 -5.04 -19.70
CA GLU A 142 9.73 -4.16 -19.39
C GLU A 142 9.54 -3.41 -18.09
N GLU A 143 8.34 -2.87 -17.86
CA GLU A 143 8.01 -2.20 -16.60
C GLU A 143 8.01 -3.18 -15.42
N MET A 144 7.56 -4.43 -15.59
CA MET A 144 7.64 -5.46 -14.56
C MET A 144 9.09 -5.78 -14.15
N MET A 145 10.02 -5.68 -15.09
CA MET A 145 11.45 -5.92 -14.85
C MET A 145 12.14 -4.78 -14.09
N LYS A 146 11.52 -3.60 -13.99
CA LYS A 146 12.04 -2.52 -13.14
C LYS A 146 11.71 -2.77 -11.67
N PRO A 147 12.64 -2.46 -10.72
CA PRO A 147 12.35 -2.53 -9.29
C PRO A 147 11.08 -1.74 -8.95
N PRO A 148 10.04 -2.36 -8.38
CA PRO A 148 8.80 -1.67 -8.09
C PRO A 148 8.96 -0.75 -6.88
N MET A 149 8.25 0.38 -6.89
CA MET A 149 7.89 1.05 -5.65
C MET A 149 6.83 0.21 -4.93
N ARG A 150 7.28 -0.58 -3.97
CA ARG A 150 6.41 -1.42 -3.14
C ARG A 150 5.52 -0.52 -2.29
N SER A 151 4.28 -0.95 -2.06
CA SER A 151 3.29 -0.13 -1.34
C SER A 151 2.39 -0.99 -0.49
N TYR A 152 1.96 -0.42 0.64
CA TYR A 152 1.02 -1.02 1.59
C TYR A 152 -0.27 -0.20 1.62
N ASN A 153 -1.42 -0.87 1.71
CA ASN A 153 -2.72 -0.23 1.89
C ASN A 153 -3.25 -0.57 3.29
N PRO A 154 -3.29 0.40 4.23
CA PRO A 154 -3.78 0.17 5.59
C PRO A 154 -5.22 -0.35 5.68
N SER A 155 -6.06 -0.01 4.70
CA SER A 155 -7.46 -0.48 4.67
C SER A 155 -7.60 -1.95 4.31
N LEU A 156 -6.54 -2.63 3.84
CA LEU A 156 -6.60 -4.07 3.53
C LEU A 156 -6.95 -4.92 4.74
N ILE A 157 -6.61 -4.47 5.96
CA ILE A 157 -6.95 -5.19 7.18
C ILE A 157 -8.46 -5.29 7.42
N GLN A 158 -9.26 -4.48 6.74
CA GLN A 158 -10.72 -4.55 6.81
C GLN A 158 -11.30 -5.68 5.94
N GLU A 159 -10.53 -6.22 5.00
CA GLU A 159 -10.97 -7.35 4.18
C GLU A 159 -10.90 -8.65 5.01
N PRO A 160 -11.99 -9.43 5.10
CA PRO A 160 -12.05 -10.59 6.01
C PRO A 160 -10.94 -11.63 5.83
N THR A 161 -10.51 -11.93 4.60
CA THR A 161 -9.46 -12.92 4.34
C THR A 161 -8.11 -12.44 4.88
N ILE A 162 -7.75 -11.18 4.65
CA ILE A 162 -6.54 -10.56 5.19
C ILE A 162 -6.63 -10.39 6.72
N TYR A 163 -7.81 -10.03 7.25
CA TYR A 163 -8.01 -9.90 8.69
C TYR A 163 -7.74 -11.22 9.41
N ARG A 164 -8.25 -12.35 8.90
CA ARG A 164 -8.03 -13.67 9.53
C ARG A 164 -6.56 -14.09 9.51
N LEU A 165 -5.82 -13.73 8.46
CA LEU A 165 -4.38 -13.97 8.44
C LEU A 165 -3.66 -13.13 9.49
N ASN A 166 -4.02 -11.85 9.65
CA ASN A 166 -3.44 -11.01 10.69
C ASN A 166 -3.81 -11.50 12.10
N GLU A 167 -5.06 -11.90 12.32
CA GLU A 167 -5.54 -12.47 13.59
C GLU A 167 -4.74 -13.73 13.96
N ALA A 168 -4.48 -14.63 12.99
CA ALA A 168 -3.63 -15.80 13.22
C ALA A 168 -2.20 -15.41 13.62
N VAL A 169 -1.58 -14.44 12.92
CA VAL A 169 -0.23 -13.95 13.27
C VAL A 169 -0.21 -13.33 14.68
N MET A 170 -1.23 -12.54 15.04
CA MET A 170 -1.31 -11.93 16.36
C MET A 170 -1.57 -12.94 17.47
N HIS A 171 -2.33 -14.00 17.20
CA HIS A 171 -2.66 -15.03 18.19
C HIS A 171 -1.52 -16.02 18.42
N PHE A 172 -0.85 -16.46 17.35
CA PHE A 172 0.25 -17.44 17.43
C PHE A 172 1.64 -16.81 17.52
N GLY A 173 1.75 -15.48 17.39
CA GLY A 173 3.02 -14.79 17.22
C GLY A 173 4.01 -14.99 18.36
N GLU A 174 3.54 -14.94 19.61
CA GLU A 174 4.40 -15.18 20.79
C GLU A 174 4.94 -16.61 20.80
N SER A 175 4.08 -17.61 20.62
CA SER A 175 4.52 -19.02 20.58
C SER A 175 5.45 -19.32 19.40
N ILE A 176 5.19 -18.75 18.22
CA ILE A 176 6.07 -18.90 17.05
C ILE A 176 7.44 -18.28 17.35
N LYS A 177 7.47 -17.09 17.97
CA LYS A 177 8.72 -16.43 18.37
C LYS A 177 9.52 -17.28 19.36
N GLU A 178 8.86 -17.86 20.36
CA GLU A 178 9.51 -18.72 21.35
C GLU A 178 10.13 -19.95 20.68
N ILE A 179 9.38 -20.65 19.83
CA ILE A 179 9.88 -21.82 19.08
C ILE A 179 11.07 -21.44 18.18
N ILE A 180 11.01 -20.31 17.47
CA ILE A 180 12.15 -19.83 16.67
C ILE A 180 13.38 -19.61 17.56
N ASN A 181 13.21 -19.04 18.74
CA ASN A 181 14.31 -18.81 19.66
C ASN A 181 14.87 -20.12 20.24
N GLU A 182 14.02 -21.11 20.52
CA GLU A 182 14.43 -22.44 21.00
C GLU A 182 15.25 -23.18 19.94
N GLU A 183 14.78 -23.18 18.69
CA GLU A 183 15.37 -23.97 17.61
C GLU A 183 16.55 -23.28 16.91
N PHE A 184 16.56 -21.94 16.83
CA PHE A 184 17.55 -21.17 16.06
C PHE A 184 18.36 -20.17 16.90
N GLY A 185 17.84 -19.73 18.05
CA GLY A 185 18.43 -18.68 18.88
C GLY A 185 17.90 -17.27 18.60
N ASP A 186 18.55 -16.24 19.16
CA ASP A 186 18.09 -14.85 19.04
C ASP A 186 18.26 -14.28 17.63
N GLY A 187 17.15 -14.14 16.91
CA GLY A 187 17.13 -13.68 15.52
C GLY A 187 15.71 -13.51 14.98
N ILE A 188 15.61 -13.44 13.65
CA ILE A 188 14.33 -13.28 12.92
C ILE A 188 14.26 -14.15 11.67
N MET A 189 13.03 -14.48 11.26
CA MET A 189 12.74 -14.97 9.91
C MET A 189 12.67 -13.79 8.94
N SER A 190 13.51 -13.79 7.91
CA SER A 190 13.55 -12.72 6.89
C SER A 190 12.26 -12.66 6.06
N ALA A 191 11.84 -11.45 5.69
CA ALA A 191 10.77 -11.21 4.71
C ALA A 191 11.31 -10.77 3.33
N ILE A 192 12.63 -10.88 3.10
CA ILE A 192 13.30 -10.52 1.85
C ILE A 192 13.84 -11.76 1.13
N ASP A 193 14.65 -12.54 1.84
CA ASP A 193 15.05 -13.88 1.41
C ASP A 193 13.96 -14.85 1.90
N PHE A 194 12.87 -14.87 1.13
CA PHE A 194 11.58 -15.37 1.57
C PHE A 194 10.76 -15.93 0.42
N TYR A 195 10.18 -17.10 0.64
CA TYR A 195 9.26 -17.79 -0.26
C TYR A 195 7.88 -17.89 0.38
N CYS A 196 6.86 -17.79 -0.47
CA CYS A 196 5.46 -17.87 -0.05
C CYS A 196 4.65 -18.66 -1.08
N SER A 197 3.82 -19.59 -0.61
CA SER A 197 2.85 -20.31 -1.43
C SER A 197 1.52 -20.44 -0.70
N VAL A 198 0.45 -20.58 -1.48
CA VAL A 198 -0.89 -20.92 -0.98
C VAL A 198 -1.38 -22.15 -1.70
N ASP A 199 -1.66 -23.21 -0.95
CA ASP A 199 -2.03 -24.50 -1.49
C ASP A 199 -3.38 -24.97 -0.95
N LYS A 200 -4.13 -25.70 -1.78
CA LYS A 200 -5.41 -26.30 -1.40
C LYS A 200 -5.19 -27.77 -1.09
N VAL A 201 -5.55 -28.19 0.11
CA VAL A 201 -5.44 -29.60 0.55
C VAL A 201 -6.76 -30.09 1.14
N LYS A 202 -6.90 -31.41 1.30
CA LYS A 202 -8.02 -32.02 2.03
C LYS A 202 -7.63 -32.28 3.48
N GLY A 203 -8.45 -31.82 4.42
CA GLY A 203 -8.33 -32.14 5.83
C GLY A 203 -8.72 -33.58 6.15
N ALA A 204 -8.43 -34.03 7.37
CA ALA A 204 -8.85 -35.35 7.86
C ALA A 204 -10.38 -35.53 7.85
N ASP A 205 -11.14 -34.43 7.91
CA ASP A 205 -12.60 -34.40 7.80
C ASP A 205 -13.10 -34.35 6.34
N GLY A 206 -12.21 -34.47 5.36
CA GLY A 206 -12.51 -34.39 3.93
C GLY A 206 -12.80 -32.98 3.40
N LYS A 207 -12.76 -31.95 4.26
CA LYS A 207 -13.04 -30.56 3.86
C LYS A 207 -11.80 -29.90 3.26
N ASP A 208 -12.03 -28.89 2.44
CA ASP A 208 -10.96 -28.09 1.88
C ASP A 208 -10.26 -27.29 2.98
N ARG A 209 -8.93 -27.31 2.95
CA ARG A 209 -8.07 -26.49 3.80
C ARG A 209 -7.13 -25.65 2.94
N VAL A 210 -6.84 -24.45 3.41
CA VAL A 210 -5.85 -23.56 2.81
C VAL A 210 -4.55 -23.73 3.61
N VAL A 211 -3.48 -24.10 2.93
CA VAL A 211 -2.13 -24.16 3.50
C VAL A 211 -1.40 -22.92 3.04
N LEU A 212 -0.93 -22.12 3.99
CA LEU A 212 -0.04 -20.98 3.75
C LEU A 212 1.35 -21.38 4.20
N THR A 213 2.29 -21.41 3.27
CA THR A 213 3.70 -21.67 3.57
C THR A 213 4.45 -20.35 3.59
N LEU A 214 5.17 -20.11 4.69
CA LEU A 214 6.08 -18.98 4.89
C LEU A 214 7.46 -19.56 5.14
N ASP A 215 8.36 -19.43 4.17
CA ASP A 215 9.71 -20.00 4.23
C ASP A 215 10.72 -18.87 4.10
N GLY A 216 11.30 -18.46 5.23
CA GLY A 216 12.21 -17.33 5.31
C GLY A 216 13.55 -17.72 5.90
N LYS A 217 14.62 -17.14 5.33
CA LYS A 217 15.96 -17.29 5.86
C LYS A 217 16.05 -16.76 7.30
N TYR A 218 16.63 -17.56 8.19
CA TYR A 218 16.96 -17.13 9.55
C TYR A 218 18.13 -16.14 9.55
N LEU A 219 17.98 -15.05 10.31
CA LEU A 219 18.99 -14.01 10.48
C LEU A 219 19.26 -13.80 11.99
N PRO A 220 20.41 -14.24 12.51
CA PRO A 220 20.77 -14.04 13.92
C PRO A 220 21.13 -12.58 14.19
N TYR A 221 20.82 -12.09 15.39
CA TYR A 221 21.35 -10.81 15.85
C TYR A 221 22.84 -10.92 16.16
N THR A 222 23.61 -9.94 15.73
CA THR A 222 25.06 -9.91 15.93
C THR A 222 25.43 -9.02 17.12
N GLU A 223 26.26 -9.54 18.02
CA GLU A 223 26.89 -8.74 19.07
C GLU A 223 27.81 -7.68 18.43
N GLN A 224 27.55 -6.40 18.72
CA GLN A 224 28.24 -5.28 18.07
C GLN A 224 29.59 -5.00 18.72
N LYS A 225 30.62 -5.73 18.30
CA LYS A 225 32.01 -5.50 18.73
C LYS A 225 32.65 -4.39 17.91
N SER A 226 33.27 -3.42 18.58
CA SER A 226 33.87 -2.26 17.91
C SER A 226 35.01 -2.66 16.96
N GLU A 227 35.77 -3.72 17.27
CA GLU A 227 36.80 -4.24 16.37
C GLU A 227 36.25 -4.78 15.04
N ASN A 228 34.98 -5.17 14.99
CA ASN A 228 34.32 -5.71 13.79
C ASN A 228 33.63 -4.61 12.95
N MET A 229 33.66 -3.35 13.40
CA MET A 229 33.02 -2.24 12.71
C MET A 229 33.92 -1.72 11.59
N ALA A 230 33.72 -2.19 10.36
CA ALA A 230 34.53 -1.85 9.18
C ALA A 230 34.64 -0.35 8.85
N SER A 231 33.74 0.49 9.35
CA SER A 231 33.83 1.95 9.18
C SER A 231 34.78 2.63 10.18
N ARG A 232 35.28 1.88 11.19
CA ARG A 232 36.21 2.35 12.22
C ARG A 232 37.59 1.69 12.14
N SER A 233 37.77 0.75 11.22
CA SER A 233 39.04 0.09 10.89
C SER A 233 39.85 0.86 9.86
#